data_AF-A0A6H9LNA8-F1
#
_entry.id   AF-A0A6H9LNA8-F1
#
_cell.length_a   1.000
_cell.length_b   1.000
_cell.length_c   1.000
_cell.angle_alpha   90.00
_cell.angle_beta   90.00
_cell.angle_gamma   90.00
#
_symmetry.space_group_name_H-M   'P 1'
#
loop_
_entity.id
_entity.type
_entity.pdbx_description
1 polymer ?
#
loop_
_entity_poly.entity_id
_entity_poly.type
_entity_poly.pdbx_seq_one_letter_code
_entity_poly.pdbx_strand_id
1 'polypeptide(L)'
;MVYPWVMSGDADWLIDASDYYEGFYSAVSGNISDNDTTTMAVYLDGGQAGEISFYVKASTENNYDYLRFYIDGIQQGEWDGILGWTYVSFPVSAGSHLYEWSYEKDQSVSEGTDEVWVDFITFPVGTFIDTDFDGVENSIDNCPNVSNASQTNSDADSYGDACDNCPLVTNEAQTDADSDGVGDDCDNCPAIANSTQDDTDADTIGDACDNCPDVSNFSQDDSDTDTIGDVCDNCATVANTDQADGDSDTVGDVCDNCPATANPGQEDSNTNGVGDVCDYICGDIDNSKGAPDIGDLVYLVEFMFGTPQGPAPAFFNAADVDSSTEIDIADMVYLVDFMFNSGAGLNCP
;
A
#
# COMPACT_ATOMS: atom_id res chain seq x y z
N MET A 1 28.37 2.07 -28.30
CA MET A 1 28.20 1.21 -27.12
C MET A 1 28.79 1.99 -25.97
N VAL A 2 28.00 2.26 -24.92
CA VAL A 2 28.48 2.93 -23.71
C VAL A 2 28.71 1.83 -22.69
N TYR A 3 29.91 1.72 -22.15
CA TYR A 3 30.23 0.73 -21.13
C TYR A 3 29.94 1.31 -19.74
N PRO A 4 29.48 0.48 -18.77
CA PRO A 4 29.13 0.92 -17.42
C PRO A 4 30.41 1.02 -16.57
N TRP A 5 31.26 1.98 -16.89
CA TRP A 5 32.50 2.21 -16.15
C TRP A 5 32.19 2.55 -14.69
N VAL A 6 32.84 1.84 -13.78
CA VAL A 6 32.81 2.10 -12.34
C VAL A 6 34.11 2.80 -11.96
N MET A 7 33.99 3.97 -11.34
CA MET A 7 35.13 4.70 -10.79
C MET A 7 35.19 4.49 -9.28
N SER A 8 36.39 4.38 -8.73
CA SER A 8 36.60 4.26 -7.28
C SER A 8 37.99 4.78 -6.89
N GLY A 9 38.23 4.88 -5.57
CA GLY A 9 39.43 5.49 -5.02
C GLY A 9 39.21 6.96 -4.63
N ASP A 10 40.28 7.73 -4.63
CA ASP A 10 40.35 9.11 -4.13
C ASP A 10 39.99 10.16 -5.19
N ALA A 11 40.00 9.79 -6.47
CA ALA A 11 39.52 10.61 -7.58
C ALA A 11 38.97 9.73 -8.72
N ASP A 12 38.06 10.28 -9.52
CA ASP A 12 37.56 9.62 -10.72
C ASP A 12 38.54 9.78 -11.88
N TRP A 13 38.63 8.75 -12.73
CA TRP A 13 39.26 8.89 -14.05
C TRP A 13 38.46 9.85 -14.92
N LEU A 14 39.17 10.60 -15.77
CA LEU A 14 38.60 11.66 -16.60
C LEU A 14 38.78 11.35 -18.08
N ILE A 15 37.97 12.02 -18.92
CA ILE A 15 38.15 11.98 -20.37
C ILE A 15 39.10 13.09 -20.78
N ASP A 16 40.20 12.74 -21.45
CA ASP A 16 41.18 13.67 -21.98
C ASP A 16 41.03 13.82 -23.51
N ALA A 17 40.96 15.06 -23.97
CA ALA A 17 40.88 15.41 -25.40
C ALA A 17 42.21 15.96 -25.96
N SER A 18 43.23 16.06 -25.11
CA SER A 18 44.53 16.65 -25.44
C SER A 18 45.59 15.61 -25.75
N ASP A 19 45.54 14.44 -25.11
CA ASP A 19 46.41 13.30 -25.37
C ASP A 19 45.58 12.04 -25.60
N TYR A 20 45.66 11.48 -26.78
CA TYR A 20 44.94 10.26 -27.15
C TYR A 20 45.75 9.47 -28.18
N TYR A 21 45.60 8.15 -28.15
CA TYR A 21 46.21 7.27 -29.13
C TYR A 21 45.35 7.20 -30.39
N GLU A 22 44.03 7.01 -30.23
CA GLU A 22 43.10 6.90 -31.36
C GLU A 22 41.84 7.74 -31.18
N GLY A 23 41.28 8.21 -32.30
CA GLY A 23 40.06 8.99 -32.31
C GLY A 23 40.26 10.43 -31.81
N PHE A 24 39.54 10.80 -30.75
CA PHE A 24 39.52 12.18 -30.21
C PHE A 24 39.70 12.25 -28.69
N TYR A 25 39.66 11.12 -27.99
CA TYR A 25 39.62 11.07 -26.54
C TYR A 25 40.35 9.83 -26.02
N SER A 26 40.97 9.96 -24.85
CA SER A 26 41.44 8.84 -24.03
C SER A 26 40.91 8.95 -22.60
N ALA A 27 41.10 7.90 -21.79
CA ALA A 27 40.90 7.97 -20.35
C ALA A 27 42.22 8.37 -19.68
N VAL A 28 42.18 9.35 -18.79
CA VAL A 28 43.32 9.77 -17.95
C VAL A 28 42.98 9.55 -16.48
N SER A 29 43.96 9.17 -15.67
CA SER A 29 43.79 9.03 -14.22
C SER A 29 43.27 10.31 -13.57
N GLY A 30 42.52 10.16 -12.47
CA GLY A 30 42.18 11.27 -11.61
C GLY A 30 43.42 11.91 -10.97
N ASN A 31 43.33 13.20 -10.65
CA ASN A 31 44.41 13.88 -9.93
C ASN A 31 44.39 13.46 -8.45
N ILE A 32 45.39 12.69 -8.04
CA ILE A 32 45.51 12.09 -6.71
C ILE A 32 46.81 12.49 -5.99
N SER A 33 46.82 12.44 -4.65
CA SER A 33 47.99 12.77 -3.83
C SER A 33 48.83 11.53 -3.50
N ASP A 34 49.89 11.70 -2.71
CA ASP A 34 50.76 10.62 -2.25
C ASP A 34 50.00 9.61 -1.37
N ASN A 35 50.15 8.30 -1.63
CA ASN A 35 49.37 7.17 -1.07
C ASN A 35 47.91 7.07 -1.49
N ASP A 36 47.45 7.92 -2.40
CA ASP A 36 46.09 7.82 -2.91
C ASP A 36 46.05 6.84 -4.09
N THR A 37 44.85 6.41 -4.45
CA THR A 37 44.59 5.51 -5.57
C THR A 37 43.42 6.02 -6.39
N THR A 38 43.44 5.81 -7.71
CA THR A 38 42.29 6.05 -8.59
C THR A 38 42.10 4.88 -9.53
N THR A 39 40.90 4.33 -9.56
CA THR A 39 40.58 3.10 -10.28
C THR A 39 39.42 3.30 -11.23
N MET A 40 39.57 2.81 -12.45
CA MET A 40 38.52 2.64 -13.45
C MET A 40 38.32 1.15 -13.70
N ALA A 41 37.08 0.67 -13.58
CA ALA A 41 36.74 -0.73 -13.75
C ALA A 41 35.51 -0.93 -14.64
N VAL A 42 35.39 -2.11 -15.24
CA VAL A 42 34.18 -2.53 -15.95
C VAL A 42 34.00 -4.04 -15.84
N TYR A 43 32.78 -4.46 -15.53
CA TYR A 43 32.36 -5.86 -15.57
C TYR A 43 31.65 -6.14 -16.88
N LEU A 44 32.01 -7.23 -17.55
CA LEU A 44 31.37 -7.69 -18.78
C LEU A 44 31.13 -9.21 -18.72
N ASP A 45 30.01 -9.67 -19.27
CA ASP A 45 29.61 -11.08 -19.34
C ASP A 45 29.74 -11.64 -20.78
N GLY A 46 29.73 -12.96 -20.91
CA GLY A 46 29.49 -13.68 -22.17
C GLY A 46 30.64 -13.73 -23.16
N GLY A 47 31.80 -13.18 -22.79
CA GLY A 47 32.98 -13.12 -23.64
C GLY A 47 33.46 -14.51 -24.08
N GLN A 48 33.77 -14.68 -25.36
CA GLN A 48 34.53 -15.84 -25.83
C GLN A 48 35.99 -15.74 -25.37
N ALA A 49 36.65 -16.89 -25.21
CA ALA A 49 38.08 -16.90 -24.96
C ALA A 49 38.82 -16.15 -26.07
N GLY A 50 39.70 -15.23 -25.70
CA GLY A 50 40.30 -14.28 -26.62
C GLY A 50 41.36 -13.43 -25.94
N GLU A 51 41.48 -12.18 -26.38
CA GLU A 51 42.41 -11.22 -25.81
C GLU A 51 41.66 -9.93 -25.47
N ILE A 52 42.00 -9.33 -24.34
CA ILE A 52 41.80 -7.89 -24.14
C ILE A 52 43.04 -7.16 -24.63
N SER A 53 42.87 -6.03 -25.30
CA SER A 53 43.98 -5.17 -25.72
C SER A 53 43.65 -3.70 -25.56
N PHE A 54 44.68 -2.90 -25.31
CA PHE A 54 44.57 -1.45 -25.14
C PHE A 54 45.95 -0.80 -25.29
N TYR A 55 45.97 0.52 -25.38
CA TYR A 55 47.18 1.33 -25.35
C TYR A 55 47.31 2.01 -23.98
N VAL A 56 48.51 1.97 -23.41
CA VAL A 56 48.84 2.66 -22.15
C VAL A 56 49.90 3.73 -22.39
N LYS A 57 49.83 4.80 -21.61
CA LYS A 57 50.86 5.84 -21.52
C LYS A 57 51.03 6.23 -20.06
N ALA A 58 52.25 6.55 -19.66
CA ALA A 58 52.55 7.03 -18.31
C ALA A 58 53.51 8.22 -18.37
N SER A 59 53.30 9.19 -17.49
CA SER A 59 54.21 10.29 -17.24
C SER A 59 54.39 10.47 -15.73
N THR A 60 54.95 9.43 -15.10
CA THR A 60 55.03 9.29 -13.64
C THR A 60 56.48 9.14 -13.16
N GLU A 61 56.68 9.09 -11.83
CA GLU A 61 57.97 8.78 -11.24
C GLU A 61 58.37 7.30 -11.47
N ASN A 62 59.64 7.07 -11.80
CA ASN A 62 60.12 5.71 -12.06
C ASN A 62 60.32 4.92 -10.75
N ASN A 63 59.73 3.73 -10.67
CA ASN A 63 59.68 2.80 -9.54
C ASN A 63 58.81 3.21 -8.33
N TYR A 64 57.96 4.23 -8.46
CA TYR A 64 57.20 4.77 -7.34
C TYR A 64 55.70 4.76 -7.63
N ASP A 65 55.31 5.38 -8.75
CA ASP A 65 53.92 5.51 -9.15
C ASP A 65 53.59 4.51 -10.27
N TYR A 66 52.55 3.71 -10.07
CA TYR A 66 52.26 2.59 -10.97
C TYR A 66 50.82 2.61 -11.47
N LEU A 67 50.66 2.50 -12.79
CA LEU A 67 49.43 1.98 -13.39
C LEU A 67 49.49 0.46 -13.38
N ARG A 68 48.47 -0.19 -12.85
CA ARG A 68 48.30 -1.64 -12.86
C ARG A 68 47.00 -2.03 -13.53
N PHE A 69 47.04 -3.14 -14.26
CA PHE A 69 45.86 -3.73 -14.88
C PHE A 69 45.57 -5.11 -14.31
N TYR A 70 44.30 -5.37 -13.98
CA TYR A 70 43.83 -6.61 -13.37
C TYR A 70 42.70 -7.24 -14.18
N ILE A 71 42.65 -8.57 -14.14
CA ILE A 71 41.49 -9.38 -14.55
C ILE A 71 41.09 -10.21 -13.34
N ASP A 72 39.86 -10.06 -12.88
CA ASP A 72 39.31 -10.74 -11.70
C ASP A 72 40.20 -10.61 -10.44
N GLY A 73 40.73 -9.41 -10.21
CA GLY A 73 41.66 -9.12 -9.11
C GLY A 73 43.07 -9.69 -9.29
N ILE A 74 43.39 -10.34 -10.41
CA ILE A 74 44.74 -10.86 -10.72
C ILE A 74 45.48 -9.85 -11.60
N GLN A 75 46.59 -9.32 -11.10
CA GLN A 75 47.43 -8.37 -11.84
C GLN A 75 48.02 -9.01 -13.09
N GLN A 76 47.81 -8.37 -14.23
CA GLN A 76 48.30 -8.79 -15.54
C GLN A 76 49.50 -7.95 -16.00
N GLY A 77 49.49 -6.64 -15.70
CA GLY A 77 50.52 -5.70 -16.13
C GLY A 77 50.72 -4.55 -15.14
N GLU A 78 51.89 -3.92 -15.21
CA GLU A 78 52.30 -2.77 -14.41
C GLU A 78 53.20 -1.86 -15.24
N TRP A 79 52.99 -0.54 -15.14
CA TRP A 79 53.72 0.49 -15.89
C TRP A 79 53.97 1.73 -15.03
N ASP A 80 55.17 2.28 -15.15
CA ASP A 80 55.66 3.47 -14.45
C ASP A 80 56.58 4.31 -15.34
N GLY A 81 57.01 5.46 -14.83
CA GLY A 81 58.00 6.32 -15.48
C GLY A 81 57.44 7.10 -16.67
N ILE A 82 58.35 7.49 -17.58
CA ILE A 82 58.00 8.15 -18.85
C ILE A 82 57.84 7.09 -19.94
N LEU A 83 56.60 6.67 -20.16
CA LEU A 83 56.20 5.68 -21.14
C LEU A 83 55.34 6.33 -22.24
N GLY A 84 55.81 6.30 -23.48
CA GLY A 84 54.96 6.66 -24.62
C GLY A 84 53.89 5.61 -24.89
N TRP A 85 52.86 5.97 -25.68
CA TRP A 85 51.77 5.05 -26.04
C TRP A 85 52.28 3.68 -26.47
N THR A 86 51.94 2.66 -25.68
CA THR A 86 52.42 1.30 -25.82
C THR A 86 51.23 0.35 -25.89
N TYR A 87 51.21 -0.48 -26.93
CA TYR A 87 50.22 -1.55 -27.08
C TYR A 87 50.48 -2.68 -26.09
N VAL A 88 49.43 -3.14 -25.42
CA VAL A 88 49.47 -4.32 -24.54
C VAL A 88 48.27 -5.22 -24.83
N SER A 89 48.44 -6.53 -24.64
CA SER A 89 47.35 -7.49 -24.71
C SER A 89 47.54 -8.61 -23.70
N PHE A 90 46.42 -9.16 -23.24
CA PHE A 90 46.39 -10.25 -22.27
C PHE A 90 45.33 -11.28 -22.67
N PRO A 91 45.62 -12.58 -22.52
CA PRO A 91 44.65 -13.64 -22.79
C PRO A 91 43.53 -13.60 -21.74
N VAL A 92 42.30 -13.80 -22.20
CA VAL A 92 41.10 -13.87 -21.36
C VAL A 92 40.40 -15.21 -21.61
N SER A 93 39.99 -15.88 -20.54
CA SER A 93 39.14 -17.07 -20.64
C SER A 93 37.74 -16.71 -21.16
N ALA A 94 36.96 -17.73 -21.52
CA ALA A 94 35.55 -17.50 -21.81
C ALA A 94 34.77 -17.29 -20.51
N GLY A 95 33.76 -16.42 -20.56
CA GLY A 95 32.88 -16.10 -19.44
C GLY A 95 32.94 -14.64 -19.02
N SER A 96 32.37 -14.37 -17.86
CA SER A 96 32.28 -13.05 -17.25
C SER A 96 33.58 -12.68 -16.55
N HIS A 97 33.99 -11.41 -16.70
CA HIS A 97 35.26 -10.92 -16.18
C HIS A 97 35.14 -9.47 -15.69
N LEU A 98 35.82 -9.17 -14.58
CA LEU A 98 36.05 -7.80 -14.11
C LEU A 98 37.41 -7.31 -14.62
N TYR A 99 37.41 -6.21 -15.36
CA TYR A 99 38.62 -5.54 -15.86
C TYR A 99 38.87 -4.26 -15.09
N GLU A 100 40.05 -4.09 -14.51
CA GLU A 100 40.37 -2.95 -13.63
C GLU A 100 41.71 -2.31 -14.01
N TRP A 101 41.70 -0.98 -14.14
CA TRP A 101 42.90 -0.14 -14.28
C TRP A 101 43.02 0.72 -13.01
N SER A 102 44.06 0.47 -12.21
CA SER A 102 44.32 1.17 -10.96
C SER A 102 45.61 1.98 -11.08
N TYR A 103 45.56 3.27 -10.79
CA TYR A 103 46.73 4.12 -10.65
C TYR A 103 46.95 4.46 -9.18
N GLU A 104 48.15 4.15 -8.68
CA GLU A 104 48.55 4.33 -7.28
C GLU A 104 49.79 5.22 -7.20
N LYS A 105 49.76 6.20 -6.30
CA LYS A 105 50.91 7.06 -5.98
C LYS A 105 51.54 6.68 -4.65
N ASP A 106 52.86 6.82 -4.53
CA ASP A 106 53.59 6.50 -3.29
C ASP A 106 54.03 7.76 -2.49
N GLN A 107 54.84 7.61 -1.42
CA GLN A 107 55.32 8.72 -0.56
C GLN A 107 56.61 9.38 -1.04
N SER A 108 56.74 9.66 -2.34
CA SER A 108 57.96 10.26 -2.91
C SER A 108 57.67 11.59 -3.61
N VAL A 109 58.62 12.09 -4.40
CA VAL A 109 58.56 13.43 -5.00
C VAL A 109 57.56 13.37 -6.18
N SER A 110 57.30 14.47 -6.88
CA SER A 110 56.61 14.41 -8.18
C SER A 110 57.63 14.60 -9.31
N GLU A 111 57.60 13.69 -10.29
CA GLU A 111 58.36 13.78 -11.55
C GLU A 111 57.42 13.49 -12.73
N GLY A 112 57.43 14.37 -13.74
CA GLY A 112 56.48 14.29 -14.85
C GLY A 112 55.21 15.10 -14.57
N THR A 113 54.06 14.57 -14.98
CA THR A 113 52.74 15.20 -14.74
C THR A 113 51.90 14.40 -13.73
N ASP A 114 52.43 13.28 -13.21
CA ASP A 114 51.75 12.35 -12.31
C ASP A 114 50.42 11.83 -12.88
N GLU A 115 50.43 11.51 -14.17
CA GLU A 115 49.25 11.08 -14.91
C GLU A 115 49.56 9.83 -15.73
N VAL A 116 48.54 8.99 -15.86
CA VAL A 116 48.54 7.81 -16.73
C VAL A 116 47.30 7.81 -17.62
N TRP A 117 47.44 7.26 -18.81
CA TRP A 117 46.35 7.19 -19.79
C TRP A 117 46.14 5.78 -20.30
N VAL A 118 44.88 5.47 -20.61
CA VAL A 118 44.44 4.24 -21.26
C VAL A 118 43.56 4.62 -22.44
N ASP A 119 43.79 3.99 -23.59
CA ASP A 119 43.02 4.25 -24.79
C ASP A 119 42.84 3.00 -25.66
N PHE A 120 41.87 3.06 -26.57
CA PHE A 120 41.59 2.07 -27.60
C PHE A 120 41.41 0.66 -27.05
N ILE A 121 40.63 0.56 -25.95
CA ILE A 121 40.30 -0.68 -25.28
C ILE A 121 39.42 -1.55 -26.18
N THR A 122 39.89 -2.75 -26.46
CA THR A 122 39.18 -3.78 -27.21
C THR A 122 39.02 -5.01 -26.32
N PHE A 123 37.77 -5.32 -25.97
CA PHE A 123 37.40 -6.50 -25.19
C PHE A 123 37.31 -7.76 -26.06
N PRO A 124 37.32 -8.97 -25.46
CA PRO A 124 37.07 -10.21 -26.18
C PRO A 124 35.74 -10.20 -26.95
N VAL A 125 35.66 -10.98 -28.01
CA VAL A 125 34.45 -11.06 -28.85
C VAL A 125 33.29 -11.65 -28.03
N GLY A 126 32.11 -11.05 -28.16
CA GLY A 126 30.89 -11.52 -27.51
C GLY A 126 30.73 -11.04 -26.07
N THR A 127 31.54 -10.10 -25.60
CA THR A 127 31.28 -9.43 -24.33
C THR A 127 30.05 -8.53 -24.41
N PHE A 128 29.20 -8.60 -23.41
CA PHE A 128 28.01 -7.76 -23.25
C PHE A 128 27.82 -7.33 -21.79
N ILE A 129 26.88 -6.40 -21.55
CA ILE A 129 26.53 -5.95 -20.20
C ILE A 129 25.41 -6.87 -19.69
N ASP A 130 25.64 -7.46 -18.52
CA ASP A 130 24.69 -8.24 -17.73
C ASP A 130 24.83 -7.72 -16.30
N THR A 131 23.81 -7.04 -15.79
CA THR A 131 23.86 -6.33 -14.50
C THR A 131 23.47 -7.21 -13.32
N ASP A 132 22.64 -8.23 -13.52
CA ASP A 132 22.16 -9.09 -12.43
C ASP A 132 22.73 -10.52 -12.45
N PHE A 133 23.58 -10.80 -13.43
CA PHE A 133 24.36 -12.03 -13.59
C PHE A 133 23.50 -13.27 -13.82
N ASP A 134 22.37 -13.11 -14.50
CA ASP A 134 21.49 -14.21 -14.88
C ASP A 134 21.84 -14.87 -16.23
N GLY A 135 22.80 -14.29 -16.95
CA GLY A 135 23.29 -14.75 -18.25
C GLY A 135 22.52 -14.19 -19.45
N VAL A 136 21.64 -13.21 -19.25
CA VAL A 136 20.91 -12.49 -20.29
C VAL A 136 21.51 -11.08 -20.44
N GLU A 137 21.73 -10.66 -21.70
CA GLU A 137 22.25 -9.31 -21.96
C GLU A 137 21.18 -8.27 -21.62
N ASN A 138 21.54 -7.20 -20.88
CA ASN A 138 20.62 -6.13 -20.48
C ASN A 138 19.74 -5.56 -21.62
N SER A 139 20.21 -5.60 -22.87
CA SER A 139 19.48 -5.07 -24.04
C SER A 139 18.35 -5.97 -24.53
N ILE A 140 18.32 -7.23 -24.09
CA ILE A 140 17.30 -8.23 -24.40
C ILE A 140 16.69 -8.84 -23.13
N ASP A 141 17.15 -8.40 -21.96
CA ASP A 141 16.65 -8.79 -20.65
C ASP A 141 15.40 -7.97 -20.28
N ASN A 142 14.29 -8.66 -20.02
CA ASN A 142 13.05 -8.04 -19.56
C ASN A 142 13.02 -7.72 -18.06
N CYS A 143 14.06 -8.07 -17.30
CA CYS A 143 14.31 -7.62 -15.93
C CYS A 143 15.81 -7.35 -15.65
N PRO A 144 16.43 -6.32 -16.27
CA PRO A 144 17.90 -6.08 -16.23
C PRO A 144 18.59 -5.93 -14.86
N ASN A 145 17.83 -5.89 -13.77
CA ASN A 145 18.34 -5.75 -12.40
C ASN A 145 17.83 -6.86 -11.46
N VAL A 146 17.06 -7.82 -11.97
CA VAL A 146 16.44 -8.90 -11.19
C VAL A 146 16.59 -10.21 -11.95
N SER A 147 17.53 -11.02 -11.48
CA SER A 147 17.91 -12.28 -12.14
C SER A 147 16.70 -13.15 -12.50
N ASN A 148 16.49 -13.36 -13.80
CA ASN A 148 15.35 -14.09 -14.32
C ASN A 148 15.67 -14.80 -15.65
N ALA A 149 16.70 -15.64 -15.65
CA ALA A 149 17.24 -16.33 -16.85
C ALA A 149 16.20 -17.06 -17.74
N SER A 150 15.00 -17.37 -17.24
CA SER A 150 13.90 -17.94 -18.04
C SER A 150 13.16 -16.91 -18.90
N GLN A 151 13.30 -15.62 -18.60
CA GLN A 151 12.69 -14.49 -19.29
C GLN A 151 11.17 -14.67 -19.44
N THR A 152 10.52 -15.21 -18.40
CA THR A 152 9.07 -15.38 -18.39
C THR A 152 8.41 -14.01 -18.38
N ASN A 153 7.41 -13.84 -19.22
CA ASN A 153 6.59 -12.64 -19.31
C ASN A 153 5.19 -13.09 -19.76
N SER A 154 4.26 -13.11 -18.81
CA SER A 154 2.98 -13.78 -18.92
C SER A 154 1.92 -12.94 -19.65
N ASP A 155 2.02 -11.61 -19.62
CA ASP A 155 1.09 -10.68 -20.25
C ASP A 155 1.66 -9.98 -21.51
N ALA A 156 2.95 -10.17 -21.77
CA ALA A 156 3.73 -9.65 -22.89
C ALA A 156 3.93 -8.13 -22.91
N ASP A 157 4.01 -7.49 -21.74
CA ASP A 157 4.47 -6.08 -21.63
C ASP A 157 6.01 -5.96 -21.63
N SER A 158 6.60 -4.81 -21.27
CA SER A 158 8.07 -4.64 -21.28
C SER A 158 8.80 -5.28 -20.08
N TYR A 159 8.08 -5.70 -19.03
CA TYR A 159 8.62 -6.21 -17.78
C TYR A 159 8.42 -7.73 -17.72
N GLY A 160 9.42 -8.46 -17.21
CA GLY A 160 9.28 -9.90 -16.97
C GLY A 160 8.57 -10.17 -15.64
N ASP A 161 7.95 -11.35 -15.50
CA ASP A 161 7.23 -11.77 -14.28
C ASP A 161 8.05 -11.61 -12.98
N ALA A 162 9.39 -11.58 -13.07
CA ALA A 162 10.29 -11.45 -11.93
C ALA A 162 10.40 -10.02 -11.38
N CYS A 163 10.12 -9.02 -12.19
CA CYS A 163 10.24 -7.60 -11.85
C CYS A 163 8.99 -6.79 -12.20
N ASP A 164 7.90 -7.49 -12.53
CA ASP A 164 6.60 -6.92 -12.83
C ASP A 164 5.70 -6.96 -11.57
N ASN A 165 5.21 -5.81 -11.14
CA ASN A 165 4.28 -5.70 -10.02
C ASN A 165 2.82 -6.04 -10.38
N CYS A 166 2.52 -6.31 -11.65
CA CYS A 166 1.29 -6.92 -12.13
C CYS A 166 1.53 -8.02 -13.20
N PRO A 167 2.11 -9.19 -12.85
CA PRO A 167 2.57 -10.21 -13.81
C PRO A 167 1.54 -10.75 -14.82
N LEU A 168 0.25 -10.45 -14.65
CA LEU A 168 -0.85 -10.92 -15.49
C LEU A 168 -1.62 -9.78 -16.18
N VAL A 169 -1.24 -8.52 -15.94
CA VAL A 169 -1.95 -7.32 -16.40
C VAL A 169 -0.95 -6.29 -16.89
N THR A 170 -0.98 -6.04 -18.20
CA THR A 170 -0.01 -5.14 -18.84
C THR A 170 0.00 -3.76 -18.20
N ASN A 171 1.15 -3.34 -17.66
CA ASN A 171 1.27 -2.11 -16.90
C ASN A 171 2.68 -1.50 -17.03
N GLU A 172 2.98 -1.00 -18.24
CA GLU A 172 4.25 -0.35 -18.60
C GLU A 172 4.73 0.76 -17.65
N ALA A 173 3.82 1.34 -16.86
CA ALA A 173 4.15 2.38 -15.89
C ALA A 173 4.69 1.82 -14.56
N GLN A 174 4.42 0.54 -14.25
CA GLN A 174 4.78 -0.13 -12.98
C GLN A 174 4.45 0.76 -11.78
N THR A 175 3.29 1.42 -11.82
CA THR A 175 2.87 2.32 -10.74
C THR A 175 2.36 1.47 -9.58
N ASP A 176 2.76 1.86 -8.38
CA ASP A 176 2.41 1.21 -7.10
C ASP A 176 2.36 2.36 -6.08
N ALA A 177 1.16 2.92 -5.92
CA ALA A 177 0.97 4.18 -5.20
C ALA A 177 1.10 4.03 -3.68
N ASP A 178 0.84 2.85 -3.14
CA ASP A 178 0.95 2.57 -1.70
C ASP A 178 2.17 1.71 -1.31
N SER A 179 2.94 1.27 -2.30
CA SER A 179 4.20 0.54 -2.15
C SER A 179 4.06 -0.81 -1.45
N ASP A 180 2.96 -1.53 -1.69
CA ASP A 180 2.71 -2.83 -1.11
C ASP A 180 3.26 -4.02 -1.94
N GLY A 181 3.70 -3.74 -3.18
CA GLY A 181 4.25 -4.70 -4.12
C GLY A 181 3.27 -5.22 -5.19
N VAL A 182 2.00 -4.81 -5.14
CA VAL A 182 0.99 -5.01 -6.18
C VAL A 182 0.83 -3.69 -6.93
N GLY A 183 0.87 -3.72 -8.27
CA GLY A 183 0.74 -2.49 -9.05
C GLY A 183 -0.71 -1.99 -9.14
N ASP A 184 -0.90 -0.67 -9.26
CA ASP A 184 -2.21 -0.01 -9.32
C ASP A 184 -3.17 -0.63 -10.36
N ASP A 185 -2.64 -1.17 -11.46
CA ASP A 185 -3.42 -1.77 -12.55
C ASP A 185 -4.04 -3.14 -12.19
N CYS A 186 -3.53 -3.79 -11.14
CA CYS A 186 -3.99 -5.09 -10.66
C CYS A 186 -4.28 -5.11 -9.14
N ASP A 187 -4.26 -3.95 -8.51
CA ASP A 187 -4.54 -3.75 -7.08
C ASP A 187 -6.03 -3.44 -6.86
N ASN A 188 -6.70 -4.22 -6.01
CA ASN A 188 -8.09 -4.00 -5.61
C ASN A 188 -8.25 -2.91 -4.52
N CYS A 189 -7.15 -2.36 -3.99
CA CYS A 189 -7.09 -1.18 -3.12
C CYS A 189 -5.88 -0.26 -3.41
N PRO A 190 -5.81 0.42 -4.58
CA PRO A 190 -4.61 1.17 -5.04
C PRO A 190 -4.07 2.31 -4.16
N ALA A 191 -4.70 2.59 -3.03
CA ALA A 191 -4.29 3.63 -2.10
C ALA A 191 -4.08 3.11 -0.67
N ILE A 192 -4.30 1.82 -0.42
CA ILE A 192 -4.26 1.20 0.91
C ILE A 192 -3.59 -0.17 0.80
N ALA A 193 -2.34 -0.20 1.24
CA ALA A 193 -1.49 -1.39 1.15
C ALA A 193 -2.17 -2.66 1.69
N ASN A 194 -2.38 -3.63 0.81
CA ASN A 194 -3.05 -4.89 1.06
C ASN A 194 -2.50 -6.02 0.16
N SER A 195 -1.20 -6.31 0.28
CA SER A 195 -0.50 -7.32 -0.55
C SER A 195 -1.10 -8.73 -0.60
N THR A 196 -2.09 -9.06 0.25
CA THR A 196 -2.85 -10.32 0.16
C THR A 196 -3.98 -10.26 -0.88
N GLN A 197 -4.43 -9.06 -1.27
CA GLN A 197 -5.49 -8.79 -2.23
C GLN A 197 -6.78 -9.56 -1.89
N ASP A 198 -7.07 -9.67 -0.59
CA ASP A 198 -8.30 -10.30 -0.12
C ASP A 198 -9.52 -9.45 -0.56
N ASP A 199 -10.55 -10.14 -1.07
CA ASP A 199 -11.82 -9.59 -1.57
C ASP A 199 -12.88 -10.65 -1.23
N THR A 200 -13.48 -10.52 -0.04
CA THR A 200 -14.29 -11.55 0.60
C THR A 200 -15.62 -11.76 -0.11
N ASP A 201 -16.21 -10.70 -0.64
CA ASP A 201 -17.52 -10.74 -1.30
C ASP A 201 -17.46 -10.73 -2.84
N ALA A 202 -16.25 -10.60 -3.40
CA ALA A 202 -15.95 -10.61 -4.82
C ALA A 202 -16.57 -9.44 -5.61
N ASP A 203 -16.63 -8.25 -5.02
CA ASP A 203 -17.14 -7.05 -5.66
C ASP A 203 -16.08 -6.21 -6.38
N THR A 204 -14.81 -6.65 -6.35
CA THR A 204 -13.59 -6.03 -6.89
C THR A 204 -12.95 -4.92 -6.06
N ILE A 205 -13.52 -4.58 -4.92
CA ILE A 205 -12.91 -3.71 -3.90
C ILE A 205 -12.30 -4.62 -2.84
N GLY A 206 -11.03 -4.41 -2.47
CA GLY A 206 -10.39 -5.26 -1.48
C GLY A 206 -10.91 -4.99 -0.06
N ASP A 207 -10.88 -6.02 0.80
CA ASP A 207 -11.33 -5.95 2.21
C ASP A 207 -10.68 -4.79 3.00
N ALA A 208 -9.50 -4.33 2.58
CA ALA A 208 -8.76 -3.24 3.22
C ALA A 208 -9.35 -1.84 2.94
N CYS A 209 -10.07 -1.69 1.82
CA CYS A 209 -10.65 -0.42 1.37
C CYS A 209 -12.17 -0.50 1.12
N ASP A 210 -12.77 -1.66 1.36
CA ASP A 210 -14.21 -1.90 1.25
C ASP A 210 -14.95 -1.43 2.53
N ASN A 211 -15.95 -0.56 2.36
CA ASN A 211 -16.83 -0.11 3.44
C ASN A 211 -17.99 -1.08 3.76
N CYS A 212 -18.11 -2.19 3.03
CA CYS A 212 -18.98 -3.33 3.31
C CYS A 212 -18.32 -4.69 2.96
N PRO A 213 -17.23 -5.13 3.65
CA PRO A 213 -16.41 -6.31 3.26
C PRO A 213 -17.13 -7.65 3.07
N ASP A 214 -18.35 -7.78 3.59
CA ASP A 214 -19.15 -9.01 3.53
C ASP A 214 -20.34 -8.90 2.54
N VAL A 215 -20.55 -7.74 1.91
CA VAL A 215 -21.74 -7.42 1.10
C VAL A 215 -21.40 -6.57 -0.12
N SER A 216 -21.40 -7.24 -1.28
CA SER A 216 -20.98 -6.65 -2.56
C SER A 216 -21.60 -5.29 -2.86
N ASN A 217 -20.74 -4.27 -2.98
CA ASN A 217 -21.10 -2.88 -3.19
C ASN A 217 -20.01 -2.07 -3.92
N PHE A 218 -19.68 -2.49 -5.14
CA PHE A 218 -18.69 -1.83 -6.01
C PHE A 218 -18.74 -0.28 -6.07
N SER A 219 -19.90 0.35 -5.86
CA SER A 219 -20.00 1.83 -5.84
C SER A 219 -19.44 2.49 -4.59
N GLN A 220 -19.29 1.74 -3.49
CA GLN A 220 -18.78 2.20 -2.19
C GLN A 220 -19.54 3.46 -1.70
N ASP A 221 -20.85 3.51 -1.97
CA ASP A 221 -21.71 4.62 -1.55
C ASP A 221 -21.80 4.63 -0.01
N ASP A 222 -21.62 5.80 0.57
CA ASP A 222 -21.71 6.09 2.02
C ASP A 222 -22.36 7.47 2.17
N SER A 223 -23.68 7.46 2.37
CA SER A 223 -24.56 8.63 2.29
C SER A 223 -24.42 9.57 3.49
N ASP A 224 -24.03 9.07 4.65
CA ASP A 224 -23.90 9.85 5.88
C ASP A 224 -22.45 10.00 6.37
N THR A 225 -21.50 9.42 5.65
CA THR A 225 -20.04 9.54 5.82
C THR A 225 -19.53 8.94 7.13
N ASP A 226 -20.15 7.86 7.57
CA ASP A 226 -19.81 7.17 8.82
C ASP A 226 -18.85 5.99 8.64
N THR A 227 -18.34 5.77 7.43
CA THR A 227 -17.43 4.67 7.04
C THR A 227 -18.08 3.30 6.81
N ILE A 228 -19.38 3.15 7.03
CA ILE A 228 -20.15 1.97 6.68
C ILE A 228 -20.89 2.25 5.37
N GLY A 229 -20.83 1.33 4.41
CA GLY A 229 -21.50 1.55 3.13
C GLY A 229 -23.02 1.41 3.22
N ASP A 230 -23.75 2.15 2.38
CA ASP A 230 -25.22 2.22 2.36
C ASP A 230 -25.92 0.84 2.30
N VAL A 231 -25.26 -0.18 1.74
CA VAL A 231 -25.84 -1.53 1.59
C VAL A 231 -25.77 -2.37 2.86
N CYS A 232 -24.84 -2.06 3.76
CA CYS A 232 -24.60 -2.78 5.01
C CYS A 232 -24.82 -1.90 6.25
N ASP A 233 -25.15 -0.63 6.06
CA ASP A 233 -25.51 0.31 7.10
C ASP A 233 -26.97 0.15 7.54
N ASN A 234 -27.19 -0.15 8.82
CA ASN A 234 -28.52 -0.25 9.43
C ASN A 234 -29.19 1.13 9.68
N CYS A 235 -28.48 2.23 9.41
CA CYS A 235 -28.96 3.61 9.44
C CYS A 235 -28.33 4.49 8.36
N ALA A 236 -28.40 4.09 7.08
CA ALA A 236 -27.82 4.74 5.87
C ALA A 236 -27.95 6.28 5.67
N THR A 237 -28.62 7.01 6.56
CA THR A 237 -28.72 8.47 6.51
C THR A 237 -28.39 9.17 7.83
N VAL A 238 -27.99 8.40 8.86
CA VAL A 238 -27.73 8.85 10.22
C VAL A 238 -26.51 8.13 10.77
N ALA A 239 -25.36 8.80 10.69
CA ALA A 239 -24.06 8.24 11.04
C ALA A 239 -24.04 7.49 12.39
N ASN A 240 -23.67 6.22 12.34
CA ASN A 240 -23.55 5.29 13.46
C ASN A 240 -22.53 4.18 13.17
N THR A 241 -21.25 4.56 13.21
CA THR A 241 -20.09 3.64 13.06
C THR A 241 -20.13 2.37 13.93
N ASP A 242 -20.90 2.35 15.03
CA ASP A 242 -21.02 1.19 15.92
C ASP A 242 -22.11 0.19 15.51
N GLN A 243 -22.96 0.56 14.54
CA GLN A 243 -24.02 -0.26 13.96
C GLN A 243 -24.88 -0.93 15.05
N ALA A 244 -25.12 -0.22 16.15
CA ALA A 244 -25.92 -0.74 17.27
C ALA A 244 -27.36 -1.02 16.81
N ASP A 245 -27.86 -2.21 17.11
CA ASP A 245 -29.23 -2.68 16.83
C ASP A 245 -29.68 -3.51 18.04
N GLY A 246 -30.30 -2.83 19.00
CA GLY A 246 -30.60 -3.34 20.34
C GLY A 246 -31.64 -4.44 20.36
N ASP A 247 -32.55 -4.46 19.39
CA ASP A 247 -33.64 -5.44 19.29
C ASP A 247 -33.54 -6.39 18.09
N SER A 248 -32.50 -6.23 17.28
CA SER A 248 -32.12 -7.09 16.15
C SER A 248 -33.15 -7.09 15.02
N ASP A 249 -33.69 -5.91 14.70
CA ASP A 249 -34.71 -5.73 13.68
C ASP A 249 -34.18 -5.18 12.34
N THR A 250 -32.86 -5.00 12.22
CA THR A 250 -32.13 -4.45 11.07
C THR A 250 -32.12 -2.94 10.94
N VAL A 251 -32.78 -2.20 11.84
CA VAL A 251 -32.73 -0.74 11.93
C VAL A 251 -31.82 -0.38 13.11
N GLY A 252 -30.89 0.54 12.91
CA GLY A 252 -29.98 0.91 13.99
C GLY A 252 -30.64 1.78 15.07
N ASP A 253 -30.16 1.65 16.31
CA ASP A 253 -30.71 2.31 17.50
C ASP A 253 -30.88 3.84 17.34
N VAL A 254 -30.04 4.47 16.51
CA VAL A 254 -30.05 5.93 16.28
C VAL A 254 -31.15 6.40 15.32
N CYS A 255 -31.64 5.50 14.46
CA CYS A 255 -32.68 5.78 13.47
C CYS A 255 -33.95 4.93 13.67
N ASP A 256 -33.95 4.07 14.68
CA ASP A 256 -35.09 3.28 15.10
C ASP A 256 -36.07 4.09 15.97
N ASN A 257 -37.33 4.15 15.55
CA ASN A 257 -38.42 4.78 16.29
C ASN A 257 -38.96 3.92 17.46
N CYS A 258 -38.47 2.70 17.62
CA CYS A 258 -38.71 1.78 18.74
C CYS A 258 -37.47 0.93 19.12
N PRO A 259 -36.34 1.52 19.61
CA PRO A 259 -35.03 0.86 19.82
C PRO A 259 -34.95 -0.39 20.74
N ALA A 260 -36.08 -0.81 21.30
CA ALA A 260 -36.18 -1.96 22.21
C ALA A 260 -37.29 -2.93 21.79
N THR A 261 -37.94 -2.72 20.64
CA THR A 261 -39.08 -3.52 20.17
C THR A 261 -39.10 -3.62 18.65
N ALA A 262 -38.59 -4.75 18.16
CA ALA A 262 -38.38 -4.99 16.74
C ALA A 262 -39.58 -4.61 15.84
N ASN A 263 -39.35 -3.68 14.94
CA ASN A 263 -40.27 -3.17 13.92
C ASN A 263 -39.51 -2.70 12.67
N PRO A 264 -39.02 -3.64 11.83
CA PRO A 264 -38.23 -3.31 10.64
C PRO A 264 -38.95 -2.38 9.64
N GLY A 265 -40.29 -2.31 9.72
CA GLY A 265 -41.13 -1.45 8.88
C GLY A 265 -41.22 0.01 9.35
N GLN A 266 -40.76 0.32 10.57
CA GLN A 266 -40.70 1.65 11.15
C GLN A 266 -42.03 2.42 11.03
N GLU A 267 -43.17 1.72 11.12
CA GLU A 267 -44.48 2.36 10.99
C GLU A 267 -44.72 3.37 12.11
N ASP A 268 -45.05 4.61 11.74
CA ASP A 268 -45.44 5.70 12.65
C ASP A 268 -46.67 6.40 12.07
N SER A 269 -47.85 5.95 12.49
CA SER A 269 -49.14 6.40 11.95
C SER A 269 -49.48 7.84 12.32
N ASN A 270 -48.94 8.35 13.42
CA ASN A 270 -49.27 9.69 13.94
C ASN A 270 -48.13 10.70 13.76
N THR A 271 -46.98 10.27 13.23
CA THR A 271 -45.79 11.06 12.91
C THR A 271 -45.16 11.76 14.11
N ASN A 272 -45.26 11.16 15.31
CA ASN A 272 -44.68 11.71 16.53
C ASN A 272 -43.21 11.30 16.76
N GLY A 273 -42.66 10.42 15.91
CA GLY A 273 -41.30 9.90 16.01
C GLY A 273 -41.15 8.67 16.91
N VAL A 274 -42.26 8.10 17.40
CA VAL A 274 -42.33 6.84 18.14
C VAL A 274 -43.11 5.84 17.29
N GLY A 275 -42.56 4.65 17.05
CA GLY A 275 -43.20 3.67 16.19
C GLY A 275 -44.48 3.08 16.79
N ASP A 276 -45.43 2.70 15.95
CA ASP A 276 -46.77 2.22 16.34
C ASP A 276 -46.72 1.03 17.34
N VAL A 277 -45.64 0.23 17.29
CA VAL A 277 -45.44 -0.95 18.14
C VAL A 277 -45.03 -0.61 19.58
N CYS A 278 -44.36 0.54 19.79
CA CYS A 278 -43.93 1.02 21.11
C CYS A 278 -44.61 2.32 21.53
N ASP A 279 -45.44 2.90 20.65
CA ASP A 279 -46.28 4.05 20.95
C ASP A 279 -47.51 3.63 21.76
N TYR A 280 -47.85 4.44 22.76
CA TYR A 280 -48.95 4.18 23.67
C TYR A 280 -49.78 5.45 23.88
N ILE A 281 -51.09 5.27 24.10
CA ILE A 281 -51.97 6.38 24.45
C ILE A 281 -52.04 6.44 25.97
N CYS A 282 -51.69 7.58 26.55
CA CYS A 282 -51.77 7.76 27.99
C CYS A 282 -53.20 7.49 28.50
N GLY A 283 -53.35 6.51 29.40
CA GLY A 283 -54.63 6.03 29.93
C GLY A 283 -55.32 4.93 29.12
N ASP A 284 -54.80 4.53 27.96
CA ASP A 284 -55.27 3.36 27.18
C ASP A 284 -54.54 2.09 27.68
N ILE A 285 -54.98 1.62 28.84
CA ILE A 285 -54.34 0.56 29.63
C ILE A 285 -54.57 -0.81 28.99
N ASP A 286 -55.71 -1.01 28.33
CA ASP A 286 -56.01 -2.25 27.61
C ASP A 286 -55.45 -2.27 26.17
N ASN A 287 -54.77 -1.19 25.76
CA ASN A 287 -54.16 -1.00 24.44
C ASN A 287 -55.17 -1.18 23.30
N SER A 288 -56.40 -0.71 23.50
CA SER A 288 -57.44 -0.66 22.48
C SER A 288 -57.11 0.28 21.31
N LYS A 289 -56.05 1.10 21.44
CA LYS A 289 -55.67 2.22 20.57
C LYS A 289 -56.80 3.24 20.46
N GLY A 290 -57.59 3.35 21.51
CA GLY A 290 -58.72 4.26 21.68
C GLY A 290 -58.38 5.44 22.60
N ALA A 291 -59.35 6.34 22.78
CA ALA A 291 -59.26 7.29 23.88
C ALA A 291 -59.55 6.56 25.20
N PRO A 292 -58.91 6.92 26.32
CA PRO A 292 -59.12 6.26 27.60
C PRO A 292 -60.62 6.19 27.97
N ASP A 293 -61.12 4.99 28.22
CA ASP A 293 -62.52 4.72 28.53
C ASP A 293 -62.72 3.75 29.71
N ILE A 294 -63.99 3.41 30.01
CA ILE A 294 -64.31 2.60 31.18
C ILE A 294 -63.70 1.18 31.13
N GLY A 295 -63.35 0.68 29.94
CA GLY A 295 -62.60 -0.54 29.72
C GLY A 295 -61.23 -0.50 30.37
N ASP A 296 -60.49 0.61 30.20
CA ASP A 296 -59.17 0.82 30.80
C ASP A 296 -59.21 0.80 32.32
N LEU A 297 -60.21 1.46 32.91
CA LEU A 297 -60.39 1.45 34.36
C LEU A 297 -60.70 0.04 34.87
N VAL A 298 -61.53 -0.73 34.15
CA VAL A 298 -61.83 -2.12 34.51
C VAL A 298 -60.57 -2.98 34.40
N TYR A 299 -59.78 -2.80 33.33
CA TYR A 299 -58.53 -3.52 33.12
C TYR A 299 -57.54 -3.25 34.26
N LEU A 300 -57.35 -1.99 34.66
CA LEU A 300 -56.47 -1.59 35.76
C LEU A 300 -56.94 -2.19 37.10
N VAL A 301 -58.25 -2.18 37.38
CA VAL A 301 -58.83 -2.83 38.57
C VAL A 301 -58.54 -4.33 38.59
N GLU A 302 -58.70 -5.01 37.45
CA GLU A 302 -58.43 -6.44 37.33
C GLU A 302 -56.94 -6.77 37.51
N PHE A 303 -56.04 -5.97 36.95
CA PHE A 303 -54.58 -6.10 37.13
C PHE A 303 -54.16 -5.92 38.59
N MET A 304 -54.70 -4.91 39.28
CA MET A 304 -54.30 -4.58 40.65
C MET A 304 -54.97 -5.45 41.72
N PHE A 305 -56.25 -5.79 41.53
CA PHE A 305 -57.10 -6.38 42.58
C PHE A 305 -57.81 -7.67 42.16
N GLY A 306 -57.63 -8.14 40.93
CA GLY A 306 -58.26 -9.35 40.42
C GLY A 306 -57.88 -10.61 41.20
N THR A 307 -58.84 -11.54 41.31
CA THR A 307 -58.59 -12.89 41.84
C THR A 307 -59.22 -13.94 40.91
N PRO A 308 -58.45 -14.63 40.03
CA PRO A 308 -57.00 -14.49 39.84
C PRO A 308 -56.60 -13.11 39.31
N GLN A 309 -55.33 -12.73 39.51
CA GLN A 309 -54.81 -11.44 39.04
C GLN A 309 -54.96 -11.33 37.52
N GLY A 310 -55.43 -10.16 37.06
CA GLY A 310 -55.54 -9.84 35.63
C GLY A 310 -54.17 -9.73 34.94
N PRO A 311 -54.15 -9.69 33.60
CA PRO A 311 -52.93 -9.49 32.83
C PRO A 311 -52.28 -8.12 33.14
N ALA A 312 -50.96 -8.03 33.00
CA ALA A 312 -50.26 -6.75 33.06
C ALA A 312 -50.64 -5.86 31.86
N PRO A 313 -50.60 -4.52 32.01
CA PRO A 313 -50.73 -3.60 30.89
C PRO A 313 -49.65 -3.88 29.83
N ALA A 314 -49.99 -3.68 28.55
CA ALA A 314 -49.01 -3.80 27.46
C ALA A 314 -47.90 -2.75 27.60
N PHE A 315 -48.27 -1.55 28.06
CA PHE A 315 -47.36 -0.45 28.36
C PHE A 315 -47.59 0.00 29.80
N PHE A 316 -46.61 -0.20 30.68
CA PHE A 316 -46.73 0.25 32.08
C PHE A 316 -46.90 1.77 32.17
N ASN A 317 -46.25 2.52 31.28
CA ASN A 317 -46.38 3.98 31.22
C ASN A 317 -47.79 4.43 30.84
N ALA A 318 -48.53 3.67 30.04
CA ALA A 318 -49.94 3.99 29.73
C ALA A 318 -50.85 3.92 30.97
N ALA A 319 -50.44 3.15 31.98
CA ALA A 319 -51.18 2.94 33.22
C ALA A 319 -50.69 3.81 34.40
N ASP A 320 -49.47 4.36 34.34
CA ASP A 320 -48.98 5.40 35.24
C ASP A 320 -49.45 6.77 34.73
N VAL A 321 -50.71 7.10 35.02
CA VAL A 321 -51.39 8.27 34.44
C VAL A 321 -51.15 9.55 35.23
N ASP A 322 -50.40 9.48 36.33
CA ASP A 322 -49.95 10.63 37.11
C ASP A 322 -48.42 10.85 37.11
N SER A 323 -47.68 10.01 36.36
CA SER A 323 -46.22 10.06 36.18
C SER A 323 -45.46 9.89 37.50
N SER A 324 -46.00 9.09 38.41
CA SER A 324 -45.40 8.79 39.72
C SER A 324 -44.36 7.66 39.66
N THR A 325 -44.17 7.02 38.51
CA THR A 325 -43.30 5.84 38.23
C THR A 325 -43.77 4.54 38.88
N GLU A 326 -44.96 4.53 39.49
CA GLU A 326 -45.55 3.36 40.14
C GLU A 326 -47.01 3.25 39.71
N ILE A 327 -47.49 2.05 39.40
CA ILE A 327 -48.92 1.81 39.14
C ILE A 327 -49.61 1.54 40.47
N ASP A 328 -50.39 2.50 40.96
CA ASP A 328 -51.10 2.40 42.23
C ASP A 328 -52.55 2.95 42.21
N ILE A 329 -53.16 3.11 43.39
CA ILE A 329 -54.56 3.55 43.50
C ILE A 329 -54.73 5.01 43.03
N ALA A 330 -53.67 5.82 43.08
CA ALA A 330 -53.67 7.18 42.57
C ALA A 330 -54.00 7.19 41.07
N ASP A 331 -53.39 6.33 40.27
CA ASP A 331 -53.67 6.20 38.83
C ASP A 331 -55.15 5.95 38.55
N MET A 332 -55.76 5.03 39.31
CA MET A 332 -57.20 4.78 39.19
C MET A 332 -58.04 6.02 39.51
N VAL A 333 -57.64 6.81 40.52
CA VAL A 333 -58.34 8.04 40.90
C VAL A 333 -58.21 9.09 39.78
N TYR A 334 -57.02 9.26 39.21
CA TYR A 334 -56.79 10.16 38.07
C TYR A 334 -57.60 9.74 36.84
N LEU A 335 -57.61 8.45 36.51
CA LEU A 335 -58.35 7.91 35.38
C LEU A 335 -59.89 8.11 35.55
N VAL A 336 -60.42 7.91 36.76
CA VAL A 336 -61.83 8.20 37.10
C VAL A 336 -62.12 9.70 36.99
N ASP A 337 -61.24 10.57 37.49
CA ASP A 337 -61.43 12.02 37.46
C ASP A 337 -61.43 12.56 36.02
N PHE A 338 -60.51 12.06 35.18
CA PHE A 338 -60.45 12.33 33.74
C PHE A 338 -61.76 11.96 33.04
N MET A 339 -62.28 10.75 33.26
CA MET A 339 -63.49 10.26 32.59
C MET A 339 -64.78 10.95 33.04
N PHE A 340 -64.91 11.29 34.32
CA PHE A 340 -66.22 11.63 34.92
C PHE A 340 -66.35 13.04 35.48
N ASN A 341 -65.25 13.74 35.78
CA ASN A 341 -65.30 15.01 36.50
C ASN A 341 -64.76 16.21 35.69
N SER A 342 -64.55 16.06 34.38
CA SER A 342 -63.87 17.07 33.55
C SER A 342 -62.49 17.44 34.13
N GLY A 343 -61.81 16.43 34.68
CA GLY A 343 -60.55 16.52 35.41
C GLY A 343 -59.38 17.04 34.57
N ALA A 344 -58.23 17.19 35.23
CA ALA A 344 -56.97 17.49 34.55
C ALA A 344 -56.63 16.39 33.53
N GLY A 345 -55.89 16.74 32.47
CA GLY A 345 -55.41 15.74 31.50
C GLY A 345 -54.52 14.69 32.19
N LEU A 346 -54.56 13.47 31.66
CA LEU A 346 -53.65 12.40 32.09
C LEU A 346 -52.20 12.79 31.74
N ASN A 347 -51.26 12.37 32.56
CA ASN A 347 -49.85 12.68 32.40
C ASN A 347 -49.02 11.41 32.61
N CYS A 348 -48.63 10.78 31.51
CA CYS A 348 -47.84 9.55 31.52
C CYS A 348 -46.34 9.84 31.30
N PRO A 349 -45.44 8.98 31.81
CA PRO A 349 -43.98 9.12 31.68
C PRO A 349 -43.40 9.16 30.27
#